data_AF-A0AAD6KZ89-F1
#
_entry.id   AF-A0AAD6KZ89-F1
#
_cell.length_a   1.000
_cell.length_b   1.000
_cell.length_c   1.000
_cell.angle_alpha   90.00
_cell.angle_beta   90.00
_cell.angle_gamma   90.00
#
_symmetry.space_group_name_H-M   'P 1'
#
loop_
_entity.id
_entity.type
_entity.pdbx_description
1 polymer ?
#
loop_
_entity_poly.entity_id
_entity_poly.type
_entity_poly.pdbx_seq_one_letter_code
_entity_poly.pdbx_strand_id
1 'polypeptide(L)'
;MGYKEQAEFLRSGLYKWEGDARAFEKDGPYIEVVTSPNNPDGAIREAVVSRGEGKLVYDLAYYWPQYTPITQPLDRDIMLFTFSKCTGHAGSRIGWALVKDKEVARKMTEYMQISSIGVSKESQIRAAKILGVLSEGCQHFRTVDSENFFEYSHSILKERWERLRKVVKNSKTFTLPKYPRDYCNFNGKYMDSNPGNAHDWINIVNFIVG
;
A
#
# COMPACT_ATOMS: atom_id res chain seq x y z
N MET A 1 2.55 6.49 -9.80
CA MET A 1 3.27 6.42 -8.51
C MET A 1 4.56 7.23 -8.70
N GLY A 2 5.03 7.95 -7.69
CA GLY A 2 6.00 9.04 -7.88
C GLY A 2 7.42 8.80 -7.37
N TYR A 3 7.85 7.55 -7.12
CA TYR A 3 9.14 7.30 -6.45
C TYR A 3 10.34 7.75 -7.28
N LYS A 4 10.31 7.45 -8.58
CA LYS A 4 11.36 7.88 -9.51
C LYS A 4 11.43 9.41 -9.52
N GLU A 5 10.29 10.05 -9.73
CA GLU A 5 10.19 11.51 -9.81
C GLU A 5 10.63 12.17 -8.50
N GLN A 6 10.25 11.62 -7.34
CA GLN A 6 10.67 12.12 -6.03
C GLN A 6 12.19 11.96 -5.82
N ALA A 7 12.74 10.78 -6.15
CA ALA A 7 14.16 10.52 -6.00
C ALA A 7 15.01 11.42 -6.93
N GLU A 8 14.59 11.58 -8.18
CA GLU A 8 15.25 12.42 -9.18
C GLU A 8 15.05 13.92 -8.92
N PHE A 9 13.94 14.31 -8.28
CA PHE A 9 13.66 15.71 -7.92
C PHE A 9 14.50 16.17 -6.73
N LEU A 10 14.59 15.36 -5.67
CA LEU A 10 15.29 15.74 -4.44
C LEU A 10 16.81 15.89 -4.63
N ARG A 11 17.42 15.16 -5.58
CA ARG A 11 18.86 15.23 -5.94
C ARG A 11 19.78 15.36 -4.72
N SER A 12 19.55 14.53 -3.70
CA SER A 12 20.17 14.67 -2.38
C SER A 12 21.70 14.49 -2.37
N GLY A 13 22.28 13.91 -3.42
CA GLY A 13 23.68 13.46 -3.45
C GLY A 13 23.97 12.23 -2.57
N LEU A 14 23.02 11.85 -1.72
CA LEU A 14 23.10 10.70 -0.79
C LEU A 14 22.52 9.42 -1.39
N TYR A 15 21.64 9.57 -2.37
CA TYR A 15 21.01 8.45 -3.05
C TYR A 15 20.59 8.86 -4.47
N LYS A 16 20.38 7.85 -5.32
CA LYS A 16 19.90 7.98 -6.70
C LYS A 16 18.97 6.84 -7.07
N TRP A 17 18.12 7.10 -8.06
CA TRP A 17 17.28 6.08 -8.65
C TRP A 17 18.12 5.08 -9.45
N GLU A 18 17.98 3.79 -9.15
CA GLU A 18 18.72 2.68 -9.81
C GLU A 18 17.79 1.73 -10.58
N GLY A 19 16.49 2.05 -10.69
CA GLY A 19 15.56 1.33 -11.54
C GLY A 19 14.95 0.08 -10.89
N ASP A 20 14.62 -0.89 -11.75
CA ASP A 20 13.94 -2.13 -11.39
C ASP A 20 14.83 -3.03 -10.51
N ALA A 21 14.34 -3.40 -9.33
CA ALA A 21 15.01 -4.26 -8.37
C ALA A 21 15.29 -5.67 -8.91
N ARG A 22 14.49 -6.20 -9.84
CA ARG A 22 14.77 -7.50 -10.48
C ARG A 22 15.99 -7.45 -11.39
N ALA A 23 16.33 -6.27 -11.91
CA ALA A 23 17.49 -6.05 -12.76
C ALA A 23 18.70 -5.48 -11.98
N PHE A 24 18.59 -5.33 -10.65
CA PHE A 24 19.62 -4.70 -9.84
C PHE A 24 20.74 -5.68 -9.50
N GLU A 25 21.84 -5.65 -10.26
CA GLU A 25 23.00 -6.57 -10.12
C GLU A 25 24.19 -5.99 -9.37
N LYS A 26 24.14 -4.73 -8.95
CA LYS A 26 25.29 -4.06 -8.34
C LYS A 26 25.50 -4.53 -6.90
N ASP A 27 26.77 -4.68 -6.53
CA ASP A 27 27.17 -4.84 -5.13
C ASP A 27 27.16 -3.47 -4.42
N GLY A 28 26.70 -3.44 -3.17
CA GLY A 28 26.67 -2.23 -2.35
C GLY A 28 25.36 -2.06 -1.56
N PRO A 29 25.26 -0.97 -0.77
CA PRO A 29 24.03 -0.64 -0.06
C PRO A 29 22.93 -0.24 -1.03
N TYR A 30 21.69 -0.59 -0.70
CA TYR A 30 20.52 -0.22 -1.49
C TYR A 30 19.29 -0.07 -0.60
N ILE A 31 18.28 0.63 -1.11
CA ILE A 31 16.94 0.72 -0.55
C ILE A 31 15.98 0.14 -1.57
N GLU A 32 15.34 -0.98 -1.24
CA GLU A 32 14.28 -1.56 -2.06
C GLU A 32 12.92 -1.11 -1.54
N VAL A 33 12.14 -0.46 -2.40
CA VAL A 33 10.75 -0.10 -2.12
C VAL A 33 9.83 -1.19 -2.66
N VAL A 34 9.19 -1.92 -1.75
CA VAL A 34 8.28 -3.03 -2.05
C VAL A 34 6.84 -2.54 -1.89
N THR A 35 6.08 -2.45 -2.98
CA THR A 35 4.66 -2.07 -2.92
C THR A 35 3.80 -3.33 -2.89
N SER A 36 3.02 -3.54 -1.83
CA SER A 36 2.24 -4.78 -1.63
C SER A 36 0.91 -4.49 -0.91
N PRO A 37 -0.25 -4.67 -1.56
CA PRO A 37 -0.46 -4.99 -2.97
C PRO A 37 0.14 -3.93 -3.88
N ASN A 38 0.74 -4.38 -4.97
CA ASN A 38 1.43 -3.51 -5.90
C ASN A 38 0.47 -2.59 -6.64
N ASN A 39 0.92 -1.37 -6.89
CA ASN A 39 0.28 -0.47 -7.84
C ASN A 39 1.08 -0.59 -9.14
N PRO A 40 0.52 -1.16 -10.20
CA PRO A 40 -0.91 -1.12 -10.52
C PRO A 40 -1.63 -2.46 -10.59
N ASP A 41 -0.87 -3.55 -10.66
CA ASP A 41 -1.39 -4.90 -10.90
C ASP A 41 -2.02 -5.53 -9.66
N GLY A 42 -2.06 -4.86 -8.51
CA GLY A 42 -2.63 -5.38 -7.27
C GLY A 42 -2.00 -6.68 -6.74
N ALA A 43 -0.85 -7.09 -7.28
CA ALA A 43 -0.20 -8.32 -6.87
C ALA A 43 0.41 -8.17 -5.48
N ILE A 44 0.30 -9.21 -4.64
CA ILE A 44 1.09 -9.27 -3.41
C ILE A 44 2.55 -9.46 -3.79
N ARG A 45 3.43 -8.65 -3.21
CA ARG A 45 4.87 -8.65 -3.48
C ARG A 45 5.70 -8.77 -2.22
N GLU A 46 6.88 -9.33 -2.42
CA GLU A 46 7.97 -9.40 -1.46
C GLU A 46 9.23 -8.80 -2.08
N ALA A 47 10.23 -8.54 -1.25
CA ALA A 47 11.55 -8.10 -1.72
C ALA A 47 12.16 -9.12 -2.69
N VAL A 48 12.85 -8.63 -3.72
CA VAL A 48 13.49 -9.47 -4.75
C VAL A 48 15.01 -9.39 -4.71
N VAL A 49 15.58 -8.35 -4.10
CA VAL A 49 17.03 -8.26 -3.92
C VAL A 49 17.40 -8.92 -2.59
N SER A 50 18.20 -9.97 -2.67
CA SER A 50 18.62 -10.80 -1.52
C SER A 50 20.12 -10.74 -1.21
N ARG A 51 20.86 -9.91 -1.96
CA ARG A 51 22.32 -9.74 -1.84
C ARG A 51 22.66 -8.42 -1.18
N GLY A 52 23.72 -8.38 -0.37
CA GLY A 52 24.28 -7.13 0.18
C GLY A 52 23.53 -6.54 1.38
N GLU A 53 23.86 -5.27 1.71
CA GLU A 53 23.33 -4.54 2.87
C GLU A 53 22.08 -3.73 2.51
N GLY A 54 21.02 -4.42 2.10
CA GLY A 54 19.76 -3.82 1.71
C GLY A 54 18.92 -3.28 2.86
N LYS A 55 18.22 -2.17 2.63
CA LYS A 55 17.11 -1.69 3.46
C LYS A 55 15.80 -1.83 2.71
N LEU A 56 14.80 -2.42 3.36
CA LEU A 56 13.51 -2.67 2.74
C LEU A 56 12.47 -1.68 3.28
N VAL A 57 11.74 -1.04 2.37
CA VAL A 57 10.61 -0.16 2.67
C VAL A 57 9.37 -0.75 2.04
N TYR A 58 8.45 -1.25 2.87
CA TYR A 58 7.18 -1.80 2.39
C TYR A 58 6.13 -0.70 2.33
N ASP A 59 5.70 -0.32 1.12
CA ASP A 59 4.52 0.49 0.91
C ASP A 59 3.27 -0.40 0.89
N LEU A 60 2.48 -0.27 1.95
CA LEU A 60 1.28 -1.05 2.22
C LEU A 60 0.02 -0.19 2.08
N ALA A 61 0.05 0.85 1.24
CA ALA A 61 -1.08 1.75 1.02
C ALA A 61 -2.39 1.01 0.67
N TYR A 62 -2.28 -0.08 -0.09
CA TYR A 62 -3.44 -0.90 -0.50
C TYR A 62 -3.62 -2.18 0.32
N TYR A 63 -2.85 -2.42 1.39
CA TYR A 63 -2.97 -3.64 2.20
C TYR A 63 -4.13 -3.54 3.20
N TRP A 64 -5.35 -3.48 2.65
CA TRP A 64 -6.60 -3.36 3.40
C TRP A 64 -7.66 -4.33 2.83
N PRO A 65 -8.61 -4.82 3.66
CA PRO A 65 -9.56 -5.88 3.26
C PRO A 65 -10.43 -5.52 2.05
N GLN A 66 -10.64 -4.22 1.77
CA GLN A 66 -11.38 -3.81 0.58
C GLN A 66 -10.66 -4.16 -0.73
N TYR A 67 -9.31 -4.20 -0.74
CA TYR A 67 -8.51 -4.41 -1.95
C TYR A 67 -7.99 -5.84 -2.08
N THR A 68 -7.60 -6.46 -0.98
CA THR A 68 -6.94 -7.77 -0.99
C THR A 68 -7.34 -8.59 0.24
N PRO A 69 -7.37 -9.94 0.15
CA PRO A 69 -7.43 -10.78 1.33
C PRO A 69 -6.27 -10.48 2.30
N ILE A 70 -6.58 -10.34 3.59
CA ILE A 70 -5.57 -10.23 4.65
C ILE A 70 -5.21 -11.64 5.10
N THR A 71 -4.13 -12.18 4.55
CA THR A 71 -3.71 -13.58 4.77
C THR A 71 -2.85 -13.74 6.03
N GLN A 72 -2.16 -12.69 6.46
CA GLN A 72 -1.38 -12.67 7.69
C GLN A 72 -1.09 -11.23 8.16
N PRO A 73 -0.84 -11.03 9.47
CA PRO A 73 -0.17 -9.82 9.95
C PRO A 73 1.21 -9.71 9.30
N LEU A 74 1.56 -8.52 8.82
CA LEU A 74 2.87 -8.28 8.24
C LEU A 74 3.85 -7.86 9.34
N ASP A 75 5.07 -8.39 9.24
CA ASP A 75 6.17 -8.06 10.13
C ASP A 75 7.40 -7.70 9.30
N ARG A 76 7.57 -6.39 9.02
CA ARG A 76 8.64 -5.82 8.22
C ARG A 76 9.27 -4.63 8.95
N ASP A 77 10.51 -4.29 8.61
CA ASP A 77 11.28 -3.28 9.35
C ASP A 77 10.71 -1.87 9.19
N ILE A 78 10.25 -1.53 7.99
CA ILE A 78 9.61 -0.25 7.66
C ILE A 78 8.33 -0.57 6.87
N MET A 79 7.18 -0.24 7.46
CA MET A 79 5.86 -0.41 6.85
C MET A 79 5.15 0.93 6.72
N LEU A 80 4.82 1.35 5.51
CA LEU A 80 4.14 2.60 5.20
C LEU A 80 2.66 2.37 4.92
N PHE A 81 1.82 3.20 5.51
CA PHE A 81 0.38 3.19 5.30
C PHE A 81 -0.14 4.60 5.04
N THR A 82 -1.29 4.71 4.39
CA THR A 82 -1.94 6.00 4.14
C THR A 82 -3.42 5.98 4.46
N PHE A 83 -3.89 7.06 5.07
CA PHE A 83 -5.30 7.31 5.30
C PHE A 83 -6.07 7.43 3.97
N SER A 84 -5.40 7.90 2.92
CA SER A 84 -5.98 8.14 1.60
C SER A 84 -6.64 6.91 0.99
N LYS A 85 -5.95 5.76 1.07
CA LYS A 85 -6.37 4.49 0.47
C LYS A 85 -7.09 3.60 1.49
N CYS A 86 -6.82 3.78 2.77
CA CYS A 86 -7.60 3.15 3.82
C CYS A 86 -9.07 3.64 3.82
N THR A 87 -9.31 4.95 3.77
CA THR A 87 -10.63 5.54 4.06
C THR A 87 -11.18 6.47 2.97
N GLY A 88 -10.45 6.68 1.87
CA GLY A 88 -10.83 7.61 0.81
C GLY A 88 -10.52 9.09 1.09
N HIS A 89 -9.94 9.42 2.25
CA HIS A 89 -9.68 10.79 2.69
C HIS A 89 -8.34 11.35 2.20
N ALA A 90 -8.10 11.29 0.89
CA ALA A 90 -6.83 11.70 0.30
C ALA A 90 -6.45 13.17 0.55
N GLY A 91 -7.45 14.04 0.71
CA GLY A 91 -7.25 15.46 1.01
C GLY A 91 -6.72 15.75 2.42
N SER A 92 -6.84 14.80 3.36
CA SER A 92 -6.31 14.99 4.72
C SER A 92 -4.80 14.86 4.81
N ARG A 93 -4.13 14.37 3.75
CA ARG A 93 -2.66 14.25 3.68
C ARG A 93 -2.03 13.52 4.88
N ILE A 94 -2.73 12.49 5.40
CA ILE A 94 -2.25 11.65 6.51
C ILE A 94 -1.69 10.33 5.97
N GLY A 95 -0.49 10.00 6.42
CA GLY A 95 0.12 8.67 6.35
C GLY A 95 0.91 8.40 7.62
N TRP A 96 1.29 7.15 7.83
CA TRP A 96 2.09 6.74 8.98
C TRP A 96 3.05 5.64 8.58
N ALA A 97 4.15 5.54 9.34
CA ALA A 97 5.14 4.50 9.20
C ALA A 97 5.25 3.72 10.51
N LEU A 98 5.26 2.38 10.43
CA LEU A 98 5.69 1.51 11.52
C LEU A 98 7.15 1.17 11.27
N VAL A 99 8.02 1.53 12.22
CA VAL A 99 9.48 1.44 12.06
C VAL A 99 10.06 0.72 13.27
N LYS A 100 10.75 -0.40 13.04
CA LYS A 100 11.37 -1.19 14.11
C LYS A 100 12.65 -0.56 14.64
N ASP A 101 13.51 -0.08 13.72
CA ASP A 101 14.79 0.52 14.07
C ASP A 101 14.60 1.94 14.64
N LYS A 102 14.99 2.12 15.90
CA LYS A 102 14.86 3.39 16.62
C LYS A 102 15.65 4.52 15.97
N GLU A 103 16.83 4.26 15.43
CA GLU A 103 17.65 5.29 14.77
C GLU A 103 17.05 5.72 13.44
N VAL A 104 16.46 4.79 12.70
CA VAL A 104 15.69 5.12 11.49
C VAL A 104 14.47 5.96 11.86
N ALA A 105 13.71 5.56 12.88
CA ALA A 105 12.52 6.30 13.35
C ALA A 105 12.87 7.73 13.80
N ARG A 106 14.00 7.90 14.51
CA ARG A 106 14.53 9.21 14.91
C ARG A 106 14.84 10.08 13.70
N LYS A 107 15.59 9.56 12.72
CA LYS A 107 15.93 10.29 11.49
C LYS A 107 14.68 10.69 10.69
N MET A 108 13.66 9.83 10.63
CA MET A 108 12.38 10.15 9.99
C MET A 108 11.65 11.30 10.69
N THR A 109 11.68 11.32 12.02
CA THR A 109 11.05 12.39 12.81
C THR A 109 11.78 13.71 12.65
N GLU A 110 13.12 13.68 12.65
CA GLU A 110 13.96 14.86 12.38
C GLU A 110 13.67 15.43 10.98
N TYR A 111 13.58 14.57 9.96
CA TYR A 111 13.21 14.98 8.61
C TYR A 111 11.84 15.68 8.60
N MET A 112 10.81 15.09 9.22
CA MET A 112 9.47 15.71 9.30
C MET A 112 9.47 17.06 10.03
N GLN A 113 10.28 17.18 11.08
CA GLN A 113 10.39 18.43 11.84
C GLN A 113 11.05 19.53 11.01
N ILE A 114 12.10 19.20 10.26
CA ILE A 114 12.80 20.15 9.39
C ILE A 114 11.96 20.51 8.16
N SER A 115 11.27 19.54 7.55
CA SER A 115 10.55 19.74 6.29
C SER A 115 9.24 20.50 6.43
N SER A 116 8.50 20.27 7.51
CA SER A 116 7.12 20.77 7.65
C SER A 116 6.70 21.10 9.07
N ILE A 117 7.61 21.04 10.05
CA ILE A 117 7.30 21.21 11.48
C ILE A 117 6.19 20.21 11.90
N GLY A 118 6.30 18.98 11.38
CA GLY A 118 5.32 17.92 11.60
C GLY A 118 4.10 18.00 10.67
N VAL A 119 2.95 17.57 11.18
CA VAL A 119 1.71 17.36 10.41
C VAL A 119 0.57 18.17 11.03
N SER A 120 -0.33 18.70 10.21
CA SER A 120 -1.52 19.47 10.67
C SER A 120 -2.28 18.76 11.80
N LYS A 121 -2.55 19.49 12.89
CA LYS A 121 -3.32 18.99 14.04
C LYS A 121 -4.77 18.69 13.69
N GLU A 122 -5.40 19.51 12.85
CA GLU A 122 -6.76 19.24 12.37
C GLU A 122 -6.82 17.93 11.59
N SER A 123 -5.82 17.68 10.74
CA SER A 123 -5.73 16.44 9.97
C SER A 123 -5.51 15.23 10.89
N GLN A 124 -4.69 15.35 11.94
CA GLN A 124 -4.51 14.31 12.95
C GLN A 124 -5.81 14.01 13.70
N ILE A 125 -6.51 15.04 14.20
CA ILE A 125 -7.75 14.88 14.97
C ILE A 125 -8.84 14.23 14.11
N ARG A 126 -9.01 14.71 12.87
CA ARG A 126 -9.97 14.13 11.92
C ARG A 126 -9.66 12.67 11.62
N ALA A 127 -8.40 12.35 11.34
CA ALA A 127 -7.99 10.98 11.07
C ALA A 127 -8.21 10.07 12.28
N ALA A 128 -7.83 10.51 13.49
CA ALA A 128 -8.04 9.78 14.73
C ALA A 128 -9.52 9.48 14.99
N LYS A 129 -10.42 10.46 14.79
CA LYS A 129 -11.87 10.26 14.98
C LYS A 129 -12.44 9.24 14.01
N ILE A 130 -12.07 9.33 12.74
CA ILE A 130 -12.55 8.39 11.71
C ILE A 130 -12.00 6.99 11.96
N LEU A 131 -10.70 6.85 12.24
CA LEU A 131 -10.09 5.55 12.57
C LEU A 131 -10.69 4.94 13.83
N GLY A 132 -11.07 5.76 14.83
CA GLY A 132 -11.81 5.31 16.01
C GLY A 132 -13.15 4.65 15.65
N VAL A 133 -13.98 5.34 14.85
CA VAL A 133 -15.27 4.78 14.37
C VAL A 133 -15.06 3.50 13.56
N LEU A 134 -14.04 3.46 12.69
CA LEU A 134 -13.72 2.25 11.93
C LEU A 134 -13.31 1.09 12.83
N SER A 135 -12.50 1.34 13.85
CA SER A 135 -12.07 0.33 14.83
C SER A 135 -13.26 -0.23 15.62
N GLU A 136 -14.14 0.64 16.10
CA GLU A 136 -15.38 0.25 16.78
C GLU A 136 -16.27 -0.64 15.88
N GLY A 137 -16.42 -0.27 14.60
CA GLY A 137 -17.14 -1.08 13.61
C GLY A 137 -16.48 -2.43 13.30
N CYS A 138 -15.18 -2.59 13.55
CA CYS A 138 -14.48 -3.88 13.42
C CYS A 138 -14.62 -4.76 14.67
N GLN A 139 -14.83 -4.18 15.86
CA GLN A 139 -15.06 -4.95 17.08
C GLN A 139 -16.45 -5.62 17.08
N HIS A 140 -17.42 -5.02 16.38
CA HIS A 140 -18.79 -5.52 16.27
C HIS A 140 -19.03 -6.39 15.03
N PHE A 141 -17.98 -6.79 14.30
CA PHE A 141 -17.98 -7.45 12.96
C PHE A 141 -18.84 -8.72 12.81
N ARG A 142 -19.51 -9.19 13.87
CA ARG A 142 -20.38 -10.37 13.87
C ARG A 142 -21.76 -10.14 14.50
N THR A 143 -22.14 -8.90 14.81
CA THR A 143 -23.52 -8.58 15.17
C THR A 143 -24.32 -8.28 13.90
N VAL A 144 -25.56 -8.78 13.85
CA VAL A 144 -26.43 -8.80 12.66
C VAL A 144 -26.71 -7.40 12.08
N ASP A 145 -26.53 -6.34 12.88
CA ASP A 145 -26.86 -4.95 12.54
C ASP A 145 -25.63 -4.04 12.34
N SER A 146 -24.39 -4.56 12.31
CA SER A 146 -23.21 -3.71 12.14
C SER A 146 -22.77 -3.60 10.67
N GLU A 147 -22.87 -2.40 10.10
CA GLU A 147 -22.28 -2.09 8.79
C GLU A 147 -20.76 -1.93 8.94
N ASN A 148 -20.00 -2.99 8.63
CA ASN A 148 -18.54 -2.89 8.61
C ASN A 148 -18.06 -2.16 7.35
N PHE A 149 -17.37 -1.04 7.54
CA PHE A 149 -16.82 -0.22 6.46
C PHE A 149 -15.98 -1.01 5.44
N PHE A 150 -15.15 -1.94 5.88
CA PHE A 150 -14.27 -2.69 4.99
C PHE A 150 -15.03 -3.74 4.18
N GLU A 151 -16.03 -4.39 4.78
CA GLU A 151 -16.92 -5.30 4.05
C GLU A 151 -17.77 -4.58 3.01
N TYR A 152 -18.36 -3.44 3.39
CA TYR A 152 -19.08 -2.57 2.46
C TYR A 152 -18.17 -2.10 1.32
N SER A 153 -16.97 -1.62 1.64
CA SER A 153 -16.01 -1.17 0.63
C SER A 153 -15.57 -2.31 -0.31
N HIS A 154 -15.39 -3.52 0.22
CA HIS A 154 -15.07 -4.69 -0.57
C HIS A 154 -16.21 -5.07 -1.54
N SER A 155 -17.47 -5.02 -1.09
CA SER A 155 -18.62 -5.35 -1.94
C SER A 155 -18.75 -4.39 -3.13
N ILE A 156 -18.54 -3.09 -2.89
CA ILE A 156 -18.53 -2.07 -3.94
C ILE A 156 -17.41 -2.32 -4.95
N LEU A 157 -16.18 -2.62 -4.48
CA LEU A 157 -15.06 -2.90 -5.39
C LEU A 157 -15.27 -4.20 -6.18
N LYS A 158 -15.85 -5.23 -5.55
CA LYS A 158 -16.22 -6.48 -6.21
C LYS A 158 -17.22 -6.23 -7.33
N GLU A 159 -18.31 -5.50 -7.09
CA GLU A 159 -19.31 -5.17 -8.11
C GLU A 159 -18.67 -4.42 -9.29
N ARG A 160 -17.80 -3.44 -9.02
CA ARG A 160 -17.07 -2.70 -10.06
C ARG A 160 -16.21 -3.62 -10.91
N TRP A 161 -15.47 -4.53 -10.30
CA TRP A 161 -14.62 -5.50 -10.99
C TRP A 161 -15.42 -6.52 -11.80
N GLU A 162 -16.57 -6.98 -11.29
CA GLU A 162 -17.49 -7.86 -12.03
C GLU A 162 -18.02 -7.17 -13.30
N ARG A 163 -18.46 -5.91 -13.17
CA ARG A 163 -18.92 -5.10 -14.30
C ARG A 163 -17.80 -4.89 -15.33
N LEU A 164 -16.59 -4.55 -14.88
CA LEU A 164 -15.43 -4.37 -15.75
C LEU A 164 -15.07 -5.67 -16.49
N ARG A 165 -15.03 -6.81 -15.79
CA ARG A 165 -14.76 -8.12 -16.39
C ARG A 165 -15.82 -8.50 -17.42
N LYS A 166 -17.10 -8.18 -17.17
CA LYS A 166 -18.19 -8.42 -18.12
C LYS A 166 -18.00 -7.64 -19.43
N VAL A 167 -17.59 -6.38 -19.34
CA VAL A 167 -17.30 -5.54 -20.53
C VAL A 167 -16.08 -6.07 -21.28
N VAL A 168 -14.97 -6.36 -20.58
CA VAL A 168 -13.74 -6.85 -21.21
C VAL A 168 -13.92 -8.23 -21.84
N LYS A 169 -14.70 -9.13 -21.24
CA LYS A 169 -14.99 -10.46 -21.82
C LYS A 169 -15.66 -10.38 -23.20
N ASN A 170 -16.39 -9.30 -23.48
CA ASN A 170 -17.04 -9.07 -24.78
C ASN A 170 -16.10 -8.37 -25.78
N SER A 171 -14.92 -7.95 -25.37
CA SER A 171 -13.89 -7.38 -26.23
C SER A 171 -12.85 -8.44 -26.61
N LYS A 172 -12.35 -8.38 -27.84
CA LYS A 172 -11.19 -9.16 -28.28
C LYS A 172 -9.86 -8.42 -28.09
N THR A 173 -9.94 -7.15 -27.70
CA THR A 173 -8.79 -6.22 -27.65
C THR A 173 -8.19 -6.10 -26.26
N PHE A 174 -8.98 -6.32 -25.21
CA PHE A 174 -8.56 -6.08 -23.83
C PHE A 174 -8.46 -7.38 -23.05
N THR A 175 -7.47 -7.43 -22.15
CA THR A 175 -7.32 -8.50 -21.16
C THR A 175 -7.19 -7.90 -19.78
N LEU A 176 -7.71 -8.59 -18.77
CA LEU A 176 -7.52 -8.27 -17.36
C LEU A 176 -6.80 -9.43 -16.69
N PRO A 177 -5.98 -9.19 -15.66
CA PRO A 177 -5.39 -10.28 -14.91
C PRO A 177 -6.46 -11.01 -14.12
N LYS A 178 -6.08 -12.21 -13.73
CA LYS A 178 -6.82 -13.04 -12.79
C LYS A 178 -6.07 -13.00 -11.48
N TYR A 179 -6.81 -12.73 -10.41
CA TYR A 179 -6.29 -12.82 -9.06
C TYR A 179 -6.72 -14.14 -8.46
N PRO A 180 -5.83 -14.83 -7.73
CA PRO A 180 -6.23 -16.00 -6.99
C PRO A 180 -7.23 -15.61 -5.90
N ARG A 181 -8.13 -16.53 -5.60
CA ARG A 181 -9.01 -16.44 -4.44
C ARG A 181 -8.25 -16.96 -3.23
N ASP A 182 -8.27 -16.21 -2.14
CA ASP A 182 -7.54 -16.57 -0.92
C ASP A 182 -8.39 -16.37 0.34
N TYR A 183 -8.01 -17.02 1.44
CA TYR A 183 -8.70 -16.91 2.72
C TYR A 183 -8.29 -15.61 3.42
N CYS A 184 -9.27 -14.74 3.66
CA CYS A 184 -9.05 -13.50 4.39
C CYS A 184 -9.28 -13.73 5.88
N ASN A 185 -8.22 -13.64 6.69
CA ASN A 185 -8.31 -13.78 8.16
C ASN A 185 -9.11 -12.64 8.80
N PHE A 186 -9.15 -11.46 8.18
CA PHE A 186 -9.98 -10.35 8.67
C PHE A 186 -11.48 -10.65 8.52
N ASN A 187 -11.91 -11.10 7.34
CA ASN A 187 -13.33 -11.37 7.07
C ASN A 187 -13.78 -12.80 7.44
N GLY A 188 -12.84 -13.72 7.68
CA GLY A 188 -13.13 -15.14 7.93
C GLY A 188 -13.71 -15.89 6.73
N LYS A 189 -13.48 -15.41 5.50
CA LYS A 189 -14.05 -15.97 4.27
C LYS A 189 -13.07 -15.90 3.10
N TYR A 190 -13.31 -16.75 2.09
CA TYR A 190 -12.55 -16.71 0.83
C TYR A 190 -12.99 -15.53 -0.04
N MET A 191 -12.03 -14.66 -0.39
CA MET A 191 -12.26 -13.44 -1.18
C MET A 191 -11.29 -13.36 -2.35
N ASP A 192 -11.70 -12.66 -3.40
CA ASP A 192 -10.84 -12.32 -4.54
C ASP A 192 -10.18 -10.97 -4.29
N SER A 193 -8.97 -10.76 -4.83
CA SER A 193 -8.37 -9.42 -4.84
C SER A 193 -9.07 -8.51 -5.85
N ASN A 194 -9.43 -7.31 -5.41
CA ASN A 194 -10.10 -6.28 -6.19
C ASN A 194 -9.27 -4.98 -6.12
N PRO A 195 -8.22 -4.85 -6.94
CA PRO A 195 -7.32 -3.70 -6.89
C PRO A 195 -8.05 -2.36 -7.02
N GLY A 196 -7.56 -1.36 -6.28
CA GLY A 196 -8.18 -0.03 -6.23
C GLY A 196 -8.02 0.81 -7.50
N ASN A 197 -7.06 0.48 -8.37
CA ASN A 197 -6.85 1.14 -9.66
C ASN A 197 -6.87 0.08 -10.77
N ALA A 198 -7.65 0.29 -11.82
CA ALA A 198 -7.69 -0.58 -13.00
C ALA A 198 -7.04 0.04 -14.25
N HIS A 199 -6.60 1.31 -14.17
CA HIS A 199 -6.24 2.12 -15.34
C HIS A 199 -4.75 2.03 -15.74
N ASP A 200 -3.85 1.79 -14.80
CA ASP A 200 -2.43 2.02 -15.07
C ASP A 200 -1.67 0.70 -15.19
N TRP A 201 -1.89 -0.22 -16.13
CA TRP A 201 -1.13 -1.49 -16.22
C TRP A 201 0.35 -1.35 -16.64
N ILE A 202 1.07 -0.38 -16.08
CA ILE A 202 2.51 -0.23 -16.23
C ILE A 202 3.17 -1.17 -15.23
N ASN A 203 4.08 -2.03 -15.69
CA ASN A 203 4.90 -2.89 -14.83
C ASN A 203 5.79 -2.04 -13.92
N ILE A 204 5.22 -1.57 -12.81
CA ILE A 204 5.95 -0.97 -11.72
C ILE A 204 6.49 -2.16 -10.94
N VAL A 205 7.80 -2.37 -11.03
CA VAL A 205 8.52 -3.43 -10.32
C VAL A 205 8.93 -2.89 -8.94
N ASN A 206 9.35 -3.73 -7.99
CA ASN A 206 10.09 -3.19 -6.85
C ASN A 206 11.24 -2.34 -7.39
N PHE A 207 11.61 -1.27 -6.69
CA PHE A 207 12.65 -0.37 -7.20
C PHE A 207 13.73 -0.11 -6.20
N ILE A 208 14.89 0.24 -6.75
CA ILE A 208 16.09 0.49 -5.98
C ILE A 208 16.41 1.98 -5.98
N VAL A 209 16.68 2.46 -4.77
CA VAL A 209 17.37 3.70 -4.52
C VAL A 209 18.74 3.32 -3.94
N GLY A 210 19.82 3.65 -4.64
CA GLY A 210 21.20 3.28 -4.27
C GLY A 210 22.15 4.47 -4.22
#